data_AF-A0A086JKG8-F1
#
_entry.id   AF-A0A086JKG8-F1
#
_cell.length_a   1.000
_cell.length_b   1.000
_cell.length_c   1.000
_cell.angle_alpha   90.00
_cell.angle_beta   90.00
_cell.angle_gamma   90.00
#
_symmetry.space_group_name_H-M   'P 1'
#
loop_
_entity.id
_entity.type
_entity.pdbx_description
1 polymer ?
#
loop_
_entity_poly.entity_id
_entity_poly.type
_entity_poly.pdbx_seq_one_letter_code
_entity_poly.pdbx_strand_id
1 'polypeptide(L)'
;IVFRPGELRGRELILRDLDQCLLVVAEKIPAARVRRLTACLVFFADISSSLWLFGCRKSLFCLQCQQLRVHDSRDVAFLLRIFSSPIIERTTGAVFGPQLLQLRLPPSVAAEGEESSRNTEAAGETSGSRNHEAERCDAAPLWQDVKDFDWIKKQ
;
A
#
# COMPACT_ATOMS: atom_id res chain seq x y z
N ILE A 1 4.19 -7.98 15.19
CA ILE A 1 2.72 -8.13 14.95
C ILE A 1 2.54 -8.60 13.51
N VAL A 2 1.87 -9.72 13.29
CA VAL A 2 1.71 -10.30 11.94
C VAL A 2 0.23 -10.58 11.70
N PHE A 3 -0.34 -9.98 10.65
CA PHE A 3 -1.67 -10.31 10.14
C PHE A 3 -1.50 -11.30 9.00
N ARG A 4 -2.08 -12.49 9.16
CA ARG A 4 -1.99 -13.57 8.17
C ARG A 4 -3.05 -13.41 7.08
N PRO A 5 -2.87 -14.05 5.91
CA PRO A 5 -3.91 -14.09 4.88
C PRO A 5 -5.29 -14.42 5.45
N GLY A 6 -6.29 -13.58 5.17
CA GLY A 6 -7.68 -13.78 5.56
C GLY A 6 -8.04 -13.34 6.98
N GLU A 7 -7.09 -12.86 7.79
CA GLU A 7 -7.35 -12.44 9.16
C GLU A 7 -8.20 -11.15 9.21
N LEU A 8 -7.92 -10.20 8.33
CA LEU A 8 -8.63 -8.92 8.26
C LEU A 8 -9.94 -9.02 7.47
N ARG A 9 -10.14 -10.08 6.67
CA ARG A 9 -11.38 -10.35 5.92
C ARG A 9 -11.83 -9.15 5.07
N GLY A 10 -10.88 -8.54 4.36
CA GLY A 10 -11.15 -7.39 3.48
C GLY A 10 -11.50 -6.08 4.20
N ARG A 11 -11.31 -6.00 5.52
CA ARG A 11 -11.55 -4.76 6.30
C ARG A 11 -10.35 -3.82 6.23
N GLU A 12 -10.61 -2.54 6.42
CA GLU A 12 -9.54 -1.56 6.63
C GLU A 12 -8.77 -1.83 7.93
N LEU A 13 -7.51 -1.43 7.96
CA LEU A 13 -6.66 -1.60 9.13
C LEU A 13 -6.35 -0.27 9.80
N ILE A 14 -6.50 -0.23 11.13
CA ILE A 14 -6.11 0.91 11.95
C ILE A 14 -4.97 0.49 12.89
N LEU A 15 -3.80 1.10 12.74
CA LEU A 15 -2.64 0.90 13.60
C LEU A 15 -2.41 2.18 14.41
N ARG A 16 -2.34 2.08 15.73
CA ARG A 16 -2.14 3.24 16.60
C ARG A 16 -1.22 2.94 17.77
N ASP A 17 -0.46 3.96 18.17
CA ASP A 17 0.23 4.00 19.46
C ASP A 17 1.22 2.83 19.65
N LEU A 18 1.96 2.49 18.60
CA LEU A 18 2.97 1.42 18.63
C LEU A 18 4.37 2.02 18.71
N ASP A 19 5.25 1.38 19.47
CA ASP A 19 6.65 1.75 19.62
C ASP A 19 7.54 0.51 19.45
N GLN A 20 8.66 0.64 18.76
CA GLN A 20 9.65 -0.43 18.51
C GLN A 20 9.06 -1.72 17.95
N CYS A 21 8.06 -1.61 17.07
CA CYS A 21 7.35 -2.76 16.53
C CYS A 21 7.75 -3.12 15.09
N LEU A 22 7.91 -4.41 14.82
CA LEU A 22 7.88 -4.99 13.47
C LEU A 22 6.44 -5.42 13.15
N LEU A 23 5.87 -4.88 12.07
CA LEU A 23 4.52 -5.16 11.60
C LEU A 23 4.55 -5.73 10.19
N VAL A 24 3.84 -6.84 9.98
CA VAL A 24 3.68 -7.46 8.67
C VAL A 24 2.19 -7.71 8.42
N VAL A 25 1.64 -7.06 7.40
CA VAL A 25 0.27 -7.27 6.91
C VAL A 25 0.36 -8.10 5.64
N ALA A 26 0.24 -9.42 5.80
CA ALA A 26 0.42 -10.40 4.74
C ALA A 26 -0.90 -10.68 4.00
N GLU A 27 -1.68 -9.64 3.70
CA GLU A 27 -2.88 -9.74 2.88
C GLU A 27 -3.16 -8.41 2.17
N LYS A 28 -4.02 -8.47 1.15
CA LYS A 28 -4.54 -7.27 0.49
C LYS A 28 -5.64 -6.65 1.32
N ILE A 29 -5.49 -5.37 1.64
CA ILE A 29 -6.49 -4.60 2.39
C ILE A 29 -6.99 -3.40 1.58
N PRO A 30 -8.23 -2.93 1.79
CA PRO A 30 -8.75 -1.78 1.05
C PRO A 30 -8.01 -0.50 1.39
N ALA A 31 -7.78 -0.24 2.68
CA ALA A 31 -7.18 0.99 3.18
C ALA A 31 -6.51 0.77 4.54
N ALA A 32 -5.61 1.68 4.92
CA ALA A 32 -5.04 1.71 6.25
C ALA A 32 -4.90 3.12 6.83
N ARG A 33 -5.11 3.23 8.14
CA ARG A 33 -4.84 4.44 8.93
C ARG A 33 -3.79 4.12 9.98
N VAL A 34 -2.71 4.89 9.97
CA VAL A 34 -1.57 4.66 10.84
C VAL A 34 -1.32 5.92 11.67
N ARG A 35 -1.37 5.82 13.00
CA ARG A 35 -1.26 6.99 13.89
C ARG A 35 -0.26 6.77 15.00
N ARG A 36 0.66 7.72 15.19
CA ARG A 36 1.60 7.72 16.32
C ARG A 36 2.40 6.42 16.46
N LEU A 37 2.96 5.95 15.34
CA LEU A 37 3.95 4.88 15.35
C LEU A 37 5.34 5.49 15.56
N THR A 38 6.16 4.89 16.42
CA THR A 38 7.54 5.32 16.67
C THR A 38 8.48 4.14 16.48
N ALA A 39 9.56 4.33 15.71
CA ALA A 39 10.57 3.30 15.47
C ALA A 39 10.00 1.96 15.00
N CYS A 40 8.99 2.01 14.12
CA CYS A 40 8.36 0.82 13.57
C CYS A 40 8.90 0.48 12.19
N LEU A 41 8.93 -0.82 11.89
CA LEU A 41 9.11 -1.35 10.54
C LEU A 41 7.78 -1.95 10.11
N VAL A 42 7.16 -1.40 9.07
CA VAL A 42 5.80 -1.79 8.67
C VAL A 42 5.79 -2.23 7.22
N PHE A 43 5.36 -3.47 7.00
CA PHE A 43 5.28 -4.10 5.68
C PHE A 43 3.82 -4.39 5.34
N PHE A 44 3.33 -3.82 4.24
CA PHE A 44 2.03 -4.15 3.67
C PHE A 44 2.22 -4.91 2.36
N ALA A 45 1.50 -6.02 2.18
CA ALA A 45 1.51 -6.74 0.92
C ALA A 45 0.85 -5.93 -0.21
N ASP A 46 -0.36 -5.42 0.03
CA ASP A 46 -1.09 -4.56 -0.90
C ASP A 46 -2.13 -3.72 -0.14
N ILE A 47 -2.17 -2.41 -0.42
CA ILE A 47 -3.24 -1.51 -0.01
C ILE A 47 -3.95 -1.03 -1.27
N SER A 48 -5.14 -1.54 -1.54
CA SER A 48 -5.76 -1.33 -2.86
C SER A 48 -6.22 0.11 -3.12
N SER A 49 -6.42 0.91 -2.07
CA SER A 49 -6.77 2.33 -2.18
C SER A 49 -5.72 3.22 -1.51
N SER A 50 -5.92 3.57 -0.24
CA SER A 50 -5.22 4.67 0.41
C SER A 50 -4.57 4.28 1.72
N LEU A 51 -3.43 4.91 1.96
CA LEU A 51 -2.73 4.88 3.23
C LEU A 51 -2.64 6.30 3.79
N TRP A 52 -3.14 6.48 5.01
CA TRP A 52 -3.10 7.76 5.74
C TRP A 52 -2.26 7.63 7.00
N LEU A 53 -1.19 8.43 7.10
CA LEU A 53 -0.29 8.51 8.24
C LEU A 53 -0.47 9.82 9.00
N PHE A 54 -0.43 9.72 10.33
CA PHE A 54 -0.45 10.87 11.21
C PHE A 54 0.48 10.69 12.41
N GLY A 55 1.38 11.64 12.66
CA GLY A 55 2.17 11.63 13.90
C GLY A 55 3.23 10.54 13.97
N CYS A 56 3.68 9.97 12.84
CA CYS A 56 4.63 8.85 12.84
C CYS A 56 6.09 9.34 12.89
N ARG A 57 6.95 8.59 13.58
CA ARG A 57 8.35 8.99 13.83
C ARG A 57 9.33 7.85 13.62
N LYS A 58 10.50 8.13 13.04
CA LYS A 58 11.64 7.18 12.95
C LYS A 58 11.24 5.82 12.36
N SER A 59 10.29 5.78 11.43
CA SER A 59 9.63 4.53 11.00
C SER A 59 9.79 4.31 9.50
N LEU A 60 9.89 3.05 9.11
CA LEU A 60 9.97 2.61 7.72
C LEU A 60 8.67 1.93 7.31
N PHE A 61 8.15 2.30 6.16
CA PHE A 61 6.96 1.71 5.55
C PHE A 61 7.33 1.13 4.18
N CYS A 62 7.05 -0.15 3.97
CA CYS A 62 7.20 -0.82 2.69
C CYS A 62 5.83 -1.25 2.19
N LEU A 63 5.39 -0.70 1.05
CA LEU A 63 4.02 -0.91 0.57
C LEU A 63 3.83 -0.59 -0.92
N GLN A 64 2.66 -0.98 -1.41
CA GLN A 64 2.05 -0.40 -2.60
C GLN A 64 0.67 0.18 -2.25
N CYS A 65 0.30 1.31 -2.89
CA CYS A 65 -1.03 1.90 -2.75
C CYS A 65 -1.41 2.81 -3.92
N GLN A 66 -2.69 3.16 -4.06
CA GLN A 66 -3.10 4.20 -5.01
C GLN A 66 -2.74 5.60 -4.50
N GLN A 67 -2.97 5.86 -3.20
CA GLN A 67 -2.82 7.19 -2.60
C GLN A 67 -2.09 7.11 -1.26
N LEU A 68 -1.11 7.99 -1.05
CA LEU A 68 -0.39 8.13 0.22
C LEU A 68 -0.52 9.56 0.72
N ARG A 69 -0.97 9.70 1.96
CA ARG A 69 -1.07 10.99 2.66
C ARG A 69 -0.36 10.91 3.99
N VAL A 70 0.56 11.83 4.25
CA VAL A 70 1.39 11.86 5.47
C VAL A 70 1.25 13.21 6.15
N HIS A 71 0.83 13.20 7.40
CA HIS A 71 0.67 14.42 8.20
C HIS A 71 1.44 14.33 9.51
N ASP A 72 1.96 15.47 9.98
CA ASP A 72 2.55 15.61 11.32
C ASP A 72 3.63 14.57 11.66
N SER A 73 4.42 14.14 10.67
CA SER A 73 5.36 13.03 10.82
C SER A 73 6.83 13.47 10.72
N ARG A 74 7.76 12.67 11.24
CA ARG A 74 9.18 13.03 11.26
C ARG A 74 10.10 11.83 11.06
N ASP A 75 11.13 11.98 10.24
CA ASP A 75 12.14 10.94 10.01
C ASP A 75 11.48 9.61 9.59
N VAL A 76 10.60 9.67 8.59
CA VAL A 76 9.86 8.51 8.06
C VAL A 76 10.37 8.15 6.67
N ALA A 77 10.45 6.86 6.37
CA ALA A 77 10.89 6.38 5.07
C ALA A 77 9.84 5.50 4.42
N PHE A 78 9.70 5.60 3.10
CA PHE A 78 8.75 4.85 2.29
C PHE A 78 9.47 4.13 1.14
N LEU A 79 9.41 2.81 1.13
CA LEU A 79 9.72 1.98 -0.04
C LEU A 79 8.40 1.70 -0.75
N LEU A 80 8.16 2.43 -1.83
CA LEU A 80 6.80 2.72 -2.28
C LEU A 80 6.60 2.44 -3.77
N ARG A 81 5.59 1.65 -4.08
CA ARG A 81 4.94 1.64 -5.40
C ARG A 81 3.63 2.42 -5.29
N ILE A 82 3.49 3.48 -6.06
CA ILE A 82 2.32 4.35 -5.99
C ILE A 82 1.81 4.75 -7.38
N PHE A 83 0.50 5.01 -7.45
CA PHE A 83 -0.20 5.36 -8.68
C PHE A 83 -0.67 6.83 -8.71
N SER A 84 -0.38 7.59 -7.66
CA SER A 84 -0.49 9.05 -7.58
C SER A 84 0.74 9.65 -6.91
N SER A 85 0.93 10.96 -7.04
CA SER A 85 1.90 11.74 -6.27
C SER A 85 1.64 11.59 -4.76
N PRO A 86 2.63 11.24 -3.91
CA PRO A 86 2.47 11.29 -2.45
C PRO A 86 2.17 12.72 -1.98
N ILE A 87 1.34 12.85 -0.95
CA ILE A 87 1.03 14.15 -0.34
C ILE A 87 1.58 14.17 1.08
N ILE A 88 2.33 15.22 1.43
CA ILE A 88 2.82 15.46 2.78
C ILE A 88 2.37 16.83 3.31
N GLU A 89 2.19 16.94 4.62
CA GLU A 89 1.92 18.19 5.34
C GLU A 89 2.52 18.09 6.76
N ARG A 90 3.10 19.18 7.27
CA ARG A 90 3.80 19.23 8.58
C ARG A 90 4.74 18.05 8.80
N THR A 91 5.46 17.66 7.76
CA THR A 91 6.28 16.44 7.76
C THR A 91 7.73 16.78 7.42
N THR A 92 8.67 16.33 8.25
CA THR A 92 10.09 16.64 8.11
C THR A 92 10.94 15.37 8.02
N GLY A 93 11.99 15.37 7.20
CA GLY A 93 12.85 14.19 7.05
C GLY A 93 12.14 12.98 6.43
N ALA A 94 11.14 13.18 5.57
CA ALA A 94 10.51 12.10 4.82
C ALA A 94 11.39 11.69 3.63
N VAL A 95 11.61 10.38 3.46
CA VAL A 95 12.38 9.81 2.35
C VAL A 95 11.48 8.85 1.56
N PHE A 96 11.52 8.96 0.23
CA PHE A 96 10.76 8.10 -0.68
C PHE A 96 11.73 7.38 -1.61
N GLY A 97 11.52 6.07 -1.79
CA GLY A 97 12.30 5.24 -2.69
C GLY A 97 11.42 4.18 -3.36
N PRO A 98 11.95 3.48 -4.36
CA PRO A 98 11.21 2.43 -5.05
C PRO A 98 10.87 1.28 -4.08
N GLN A 99 9.77 0.57 -4.35
CA GLN A 99 9.46 -0.65 -3.63
C GLN A 99 10.45 -1.76 -4.00
N LEU A 100 11.49 -1.93 -3.17
CA LEU A 100 12.52 -2.96 -3.36
C LEU A 100 12.14 -4.31 -2.72
N LEU A 101 11.14 -4.31 -1.84
CA LEU A 101 10.72 -5.49 -1.08
C LEU A 101 9.24 -5.78 -1.33
N GLN A 102 8.93 -7.00 -1.75
CA GLN A 102 7.58 -7.48 -1.94
C GLN A 102 7.35 -8.72 -1.07
N LEU A 103 6.29 -8.71 -0.26
CA LEU A 103 5.89 -9.89 0.50
C LEU A 103 5.37 -10.95 -0.47
N ARG A 104 6.02 -12.12 -0.50
CA ARG A 104 5.51 -13.28 -1.22
C ARG A 104 4.39 -13.91 -0.40
N LEU A 105 3.16 -13.73 -0.85
CA LEU A 105 2.01 -14.44 -0.28
C LEU A 105 1.90 -15.83 -0.93
N PRO A 106 1.57 -16.88 -0.16
CA PRO A 106 1.17 -18.14 -0.76
C PRO A 106 -0.10 -17.93 -1.61
N PRO A 107 -0.28 -18.69 -2.70
CA PRO A 107 -1.52 -18.66 -3.46
C PRO A 107 -2.68 -18.90 -2.50
N SER A 108 -3.72 -18.07 -2.58
CA SER A 108 -4.90 -18.26 -1.74
C SER A 108 -5.48 -19.64 -2.05
N VAL A 109 -5.49 -20.54 -1.08
CA VAL A 109 -6.49 -21.61 -1.07
C VAL A 109 -7.82 -20.88 -1.09
N ALA A 110 -8.48 -20.89 -2.25
CA ALA A 110 -9.78 -20.27 -2.43
C ALA A 110 -10.66 -20.71 -1.26
N ALA A 111 -11.38 -19.76 -0.68
CA ALA A 111 -12.37 -20.05 0.33
C ALA A 111 -13.29 -21.15 -0.21
N GLU A 112 -13.18 -22.37 0.34
CA GLU A 112 -14.18 -23.40 0.12
C GLU A 112 -15.46 -22.92 0.80
N GLY A 113 -16.45 -22.60 -0.02
CA GLY A 113 -17.76 -22.16 0.44
C GLY A 113 -18.49 -21.34 -0.60
N GLU A 114 -18.92 -21.99 -1.68
CA GLU A 114 -20.25 -21.80 -2.32
C GLU A 114 -20.33 -22.72 -3.55
N GLU A 115 -21.06 -23.83 -3.39
CA GLU A 115 -21.37 -24.78 -4.46
C GLU A 115 -22.85 -24.65 -4.87
N SER A 116 -23.09 -24.78 -6.19
CA SER A 116 -24.37 -24.93 -6.90
C SER A 116 -25.07 -23.62 -7.32
N SER A 117 -25.21 -23.32 -8.62
CA SER A 117 -25.78 -24.22 -9.63
C SER A 117 -25.30 -23.93 -11.06
N ARG A 118 -25.28 -25.02 -11.83
CA ARG A 118 -24.83 -25.22 -13.21
C ARG A 118 -25.50 -24.27 -14.21
N ASN A 119 -24.78 -23.93 -15.27
CA ASN A 119 -25.13 -24.43 -16.61
C ASN A 119 -23.93 -24.37 -17.57
N THR A 120 -23.79 -25.47 -18.30
CA THR A 120 -22.86 -25.76 -19.38
C THR A 120 -23.31 -25.04 -20.65
N GLU A 121 -22.39 -24.47 -21.42
CA GLU A 121 -22.34 -24.57 -22.88
C GLU A 121 -21.03 -23.97 -23.42
N ALA A 122 -20.42 -24.71 -24.36
CA ALA A 122 -19.12 -24.46 -24.94
C ALA A 122 -19.28 -23.96 -26.38
N ALA A 123 -18.49 -22.96 -26.80
CA ALA A 123 -17.97 -22.83 -28.16
C ALA A 123 -16.96 -21.67 -28.27
N GLY A 124 -15.79 -21.99 -28.82
CA GLY A 124 -15.06 -21.18 -29.80
C GLY A 124 -14.58 -19.77 -29.41
N GLU A 125 -13.25 -19.60 -29.32
CA GLU A 125 -12.45 -18.86 -30.32
C GLU A 125 -11.11 -18.39 -29.73
N THR A 126 -10.05 -19.01 -30.21
CA THR A 126 -8.67 -18.57 -30.08
C THR A 126 -8.46 -17.29 -30.88
N SER A 127 -8.25 -16.14 -30.22
CA SER A 127 -7.58 -14.99 -30.84
C SER A 127 -7.09 -13.99 -29.79
N GLY A 128 -5.76 -13.85 -29.70
CA GLY A 128 -5.08 -12.63 -29.26
C GLY A 128 -5.26 -12.23 -27.80
N SER A 129 -4.51 -12.85 -26.88
CA SER A 129 -4.12 -12.17 -25.64
C SER A 129 -3.26 -10.96 -26.01
N ARG A 130 -3.92 -9.81 -26.20
CA ARG A 130 -3.25 -8.51 -26.16
C ARG A 130 -2.77 -8.33 -24.74
N ASN A 131 -1.50 -8.66 -24.53
CA ASN A 131 -0.70 -8.18 -23.43
C ASN A 131 -0.90 -6.65 -23.35
N HIS A 132 -1.76 -6.19 -22.44
CA HIS A 132 -1.74 -4.80 -22.00
C HIS A 132 -0.64 -4.63 -20.96
N GLU A 133 0.57 -5.06 -21.31
CA GLU A 133 1.76 -4.38 -20.82
C GLU A 133 1.86 -3.12 -21.69
N ALA A 134 1.02 -2.15 -21.35
CA ALA A 134 1.12 -0.83 -21.94
C ALA A 134 2.56 -0.36 -21.70
N GLU A 135 3.30 -0.21 -22.79
CA GLU A 135 4.55 0.53 -22.88
C GLU A 135 4.39 1.80 -22.05
N ARG A 136 4.97 1.82 -20.84
CA ARG A 136 5.08 3.07 -20.10
C ARG A 136 6.23 3.81 -20.74
N CYS A 137 5.89 4.80 -21.57
CA CYS A 137 6.75 5.94 -21.86
C CYS A 137 7.49 6.37 -20.59
N ASP A 138 8.74 6.80 -20.73
CA ASP A 138 9.76 7.29 -19.76
C ASP A 138 9.29 8.33 -18.70
N ALA A 139 8.08 8.19 -18.15
CA ALA A 139 7.56 9.01 -17.09
C ALA A 139 8.29 8.66 -15.79
N ALA A 140 8.87 9.69 -15.17
CA ALA A 140 9.51 9.57 -13.87
C ALA A 140 8.57 8.85 -12.88
N PRO A 141 9.10 7.95 -12.04
CA PRO A 141 8.25 7.15 -11.17
C PRO A 141 7.58 8.04 -10.12
N LEU A 142 6.26 7.88 -9.94
CA LEU A 142 5.42 8.80 -9.17
C LEU A 142 5.80 8.95 -7.69
N TRP A 143 6.57 8.01 -7.13
CA TRP A 143 7.11 8.16 -5.76
C TRP A 143 8.11 9.33 -5.64
N GLN A 144 8.68 9.82 -6.75
CA GLN A 144 9.56 11.00 -6.78
C GLN A 144 8.79 12.32 -6.78
N ASP A 145 7.54 12.34 -7.26
CA ASP A 145 6.73 13.54 -7.36
C ASP A 145 5.96 13.80 -6.06
N VAL A 146 6.67 14.18 -4.99
CA VAL A 146 6.06 14.44 -3.68
C VAL A 146 5.46 15.86 -3.62
N LYS A 147 4.19 15.97 -3.26
CA LYS A 147 3.51 17.26 -3.05
C LYS A 147 3.55 17.63 -1.57
N ASP A 148 4.36 18.61 -1.23
CA ASP A 148 4.44 19.17 0.13
C ASP A 148 3.48 20.36 0.29
N PHE A 149 2.37 20.15 1.00
CA PHE A 149 1.32 21.15 1.19
C PHE A 149 1.65 22.22 2.24
N ASP A 150 2.75 22.09 2.99
CA ASP A 150 3.22 23.19 3.84
C ASP A 150 3.66 24.39 2.99
N TRP A 151 3.98 24.18 1.71
CA TRP A 151 4.34 25.25 0.78
C TRP A 151 3.17 26.21 0.45
N ILE A 152 1.92 25.73 0.50
CA ILE A 152 0.72 26.52 0.16
C ILE A 152 0.41 27.55 1.24
N LYS A 153 0.79 27.30 2.50
CA LYS A 153 0.47 28.17 3.64
C LYS A 153 1.45 29.34 3.82
N LYS A 154 2.47 29.48 2.96
CA LYS A 154 3.48 30.54 3.03
C LYS A 154 3.18 31.77 2.16
N GLN A 155 1.95 31.91 1.64
CA GLN A 155 1.50 33.10 0.91
C GLN A 155 0.70 34.06 1.79
#